data_AF-A0A4Q3MXS3-F1
#
_entry.id   AF-A0A4Q3MXS3-F1
#
_cell.length_a   1.000
_cell.length_b   1.000
_cell.length_c   1.000
_cell.angle_alpha   90.00
_cell.angle_beta   90.00
_cell.angle_gamma   90.00
#
_symmetry.space_group_name_H-M   'P 1'
#
loop_
_entity.id
_entity.type
_entity.pdbx_description
1 polymer ?
#
loop_
_entity_poly.entity_id
_entity_poly.type
_entity_poly.pdbx_seq_one_letter_code
_entity_poly.pdbx_strand_id
1 'polypeptide(L)'
;MDHYLTIFVAAFLFAALIVFLRVRQLLGRSREKTKVSRALPRRRKRHRERAVRRAQAQASPALPREEIEKVFAQAETAAVNSALGDLEAERNPYAPDTRPGILWETHFNLVFMEWAGKPRPSPQATPRRSRH
;
A
#
# COMPACT_ATOMS: atom_id res chain seq x y z
N MET A 1 25.70 -27.59 -61.93
CA MET A 1 24.36 -27.51 -61.31
C MET A 1 24.43 -27.39 -59.80
N ASP A 2 25.58 -27.67 -59.18
CA ASP A 2 25.72 -27.76 -57.72
C ASP A 2 25.83 -26.41 -56.99
N HIS A 3 26.27 -25.35 -57.67
CA HIS A 3 26.43 -24.03 -57.04
C HIS A 3 25.09 -23.37 -56.68
N TYR A 4 24.04 -23.60 -57.47
CA TYR A 4 22.71 -23.09 -57.15
C TYR A 4 22.09 -23.83 -55.96
N LEU A 5 22.37 -25.13 -55.84
CA LEU A 5 21.94 -25.94 -54.71
C LEU A 5 22.65 -25.51 -53.42
N THR A 6 23.96 -25.26 -53.47
CA THR A 6 24.70 -24.78 -52.29
C THR A 6 24.26 -23.38 -51.86
N ILE A 7 24.01 -22.46 -52.79
CA ILE A 7 23.46 -21.12 -52.46
C ILE A 7 22.07 -21.24 -51.84
N PHE A 8 21.20 -22.11 -52.38
CA PHE A 8 19.85 -22.31 -51.85
C PHE A 8 19.87 -22.91 -50.44
N VAL A 9 20.71 -23.91 -50.20
CA VAL A 9 20.91 -24.52 -48.88
C VAL A 9 21.48 -23.50 -47.90
N ALA A 10 22.48 -22.69 -48.31
CA ALA A 10 23.05 -21.65 -47.48
C ALA A 10 22.02 -20.57 -47.10
N ALA A 11 21.20 -20.13 -48.05
CA ALA A 11 20.13 -19.16 -47.82
C ALA A 11 19.05 -19.71 -46.86
N PHE A 12 18.68 -20.99 -47.01
CA PHE A 12 17.72 -21.64 -46.13
C PHE A 12 18.25 -21.75 -44.69
N LEU A 13 19.51 -22.16 -44.52
CA LEU A 13 20.16 -22.22 -43.21
C LEU A 13 20.27 -20.84 -42.57
N PHE A 14 20.57 -19.81 -43.35
CA PHE A 14 20.65 -18.43 -42.87
C PHE A 14 19.27 -17.91 -42.42
N ALA A 15 18.22 -18.18 -43.19
CA ALA A 15 16.85 -17.83 -42.82
C ALA A 15 16.40 -18.57 -41.55
N ALA A 16 16.70 -19.87 -41.44
CA ALA A 16 16.41 -20.67 -40.25
C ALA A 16 17.15 -20.12 -39.01
N LEU A 17 18.41 -19.71 -39.16
CA LEU A 17 19.19 -19.08 -38.09
C LEU A 17 18.57 -17.76 -37.62
N ILE A 18 18.13 -16.90 -38.54
CA ILE A 18 17.45 -15.63 -38.21
C ILE A 18 16.16 -15.89 -37.44
N VAL A 19 15.32 -16.81 -37.92
CA VAL A 19 14.07 -17.17 -37.24
C VAL A 19 14.36 -17.72 -35.85
N PHE A 20 15.35 -18.60 -35.71
CA PHE A 20 15.76 -19.15 -34.42
C PHE A 20 16.25 -18.07 -33.44
N LEU A 21 17.08 -17.13 -33.91
CA LEU A 21 17.54 -16.00 -33.12
C LEU A 21 16.40 -15.06 -32.72
N ARG A 22 15.44 -14.80 -33.62
CA ARG A 22 14.24 -13.98 -33.33
C ARG A 22 13.32 -14.65 -32.31
N VAL A 23 13.05 -15.95 -32.46
CA VAL A 23 12.27 -16.75 -31.49
C VAL A 23 12.98 -16.77 -30.14
N ARG A 24 14.31 -16.96 -30.11
CA ARG A 24 15.10 -16.93 -28.89
C ARG A 24 15.12 -15.54 -28.23
N GLN A 25 15.18 -14.45 -29.00
CA GLN A 25 15.04 -13.08 -28.49
C GLN A 25 13.64 -12.80 -27.94
N LEU A 26 12.58 -13.31 -28.59
CA LEU A 26 11.20 -13.20 -28.12
C LEU A 26 10.97 -13.99 -26.83
N LEU A 27 11.46 -15.24 -26.76
CA LEU A 27 11.43 -16.04 -25.52
C LEU A 27 12.29 -15.40 -24.42
N GLY A 28 13.45 -14.82 -24.76
CA GLY A 28 14.31 -14.09 -23.84
C GLY A 28 13.63 -12.85 -23.25
N ARG A 29 12.96 -12.04 -24.08
CA ARG A 29 12.15 -10.89 -23.64
C ARG A 29 10.95 -11.29 -22.80
N SER A 30 10.38 -12.48 -23.01
CA SER A 30 9.30 -13.00 -22.16
C SER A 30 9.77 -13.39 -20.75
N ARG A 31 11.05 -13.78 -20.60
CA ARG A 31 11.68 -14.05 -19.29
C ARG A 31 12.18 -12.81 -18.56
N GLU A 32 12.47 -11.71 -19.27
CA GLU A 32 12.87 -10.44 -18.63
C GLU A 32 11.68 -9.65 -18.08
N LYS A 33 10.49 -9.77 -18.67
CA LYS A 33 9.27 -9.15 -18.10
C LYS A 33 8.77 -9.83 -16.82
N THR A 34 9.24 -11.03 -16.51
CA THR A 34 8.94 -11.74 -15.24
C THR A 34 9.99 -11.52 -14.14
N LYS A 35 11.09 -10.80 -14.43
CA LYS A 35 12.08 -10.38 -13.41
C LYS A 35 11.99 -8.90 -13.01
N VAL A 36 10.99 -8.16 -13.48
CA VAL A 36 10.62 -6.83 -12.96
C VAL A 36 9.32 -6.91 -12.11
N SER A 37 9.11 -8.04 -11.44
CA SER A 37 8.00 -8.23 -10.48
C SER A 37 8.52 -8.64 -9.08
N ARG A 38 9.71 -8.18 -8.70
CA ARG A 38 10.19 -8.19 -7.30
C ARG A 38 10.32 -6.80 -6.68
N ALA A 39 9.75 -5.78 -7.31
CA ALA A 39 9.32 -4.58 -6.60
C ALA A 39 7.82 -4.72 -6.32
N LEU A 40 7.45 -5.67 -5.43
CA LEU A 40 6.18 -5.56 -4.72
C LEU A 40 6.14 -4.14 -4.16
N PRO A 41 5.10 -3.33 -4.46
CA PRO A 41 5.10 -1.95 -4.03
C PRO A 41 5.27 -1.97 -2.52
N ARG A 42 6.31 -1.29 -1.99
CA ARG A 42 6.55 -1.16 -0.54
C ARG A 42 5.27 -0.78 0.23
N ARG A 43 4.29 -0.19 -0.46
CA ARG A 43 2.89 0.03 -0.03
C ARG A 43 2.13 -1.23 0.42
N ARG A 44 2.20 -2.37 -0.31
CA ARG A 44 1.52 -3.62 0.09
C ARG A 44 2.16 -4.26 1.31
N LYS A 45 3.47 -4.12 1.49
CA LYS A 45 4.18 -4.65 2.67
C LYS A 45 3.75 -3.91 3.95
N ARG A 46 3.75 -2.58 3.93
CA ARG A 46 3.23 -1.76 5.05
C ARG A 46 1.76 -2.06 5.37
N HIS A 47 0.92 -2.31 4.36
CA HIS A 47 -0.50 -2.59 4.58
C HIS A 47 -0.74 -3.98 5.21
N ARG A 48 0.05 -4.99 4.82
CA ARG A 48 0.03 -6.31 5.49
C ARG A 48 0.58 -6.23 6.91
N GLU A 49 1.67 -5.50 7.12
CA GLU A 49 2.24 -5.29 8.46
C GLU A 49 1.23 -4.61 9.40
N ARG A 50 0.49 -3.60 8.94
CA ARG A 50 -0.57 -2.95 9.74
C ARG A 50 -1.75 -3.88 10.06
N ALA A 51 -2.20 -4.67 9.09
CA ALA A 51 -3.28 -5.63 9.32
C ALA A 51 -2.89 -6.71 10.34
N VAL A 52 -1.65 -7.21 10.25
CA VAL A 52 -1.10 -8.19 11.20
C VAL A 52 -0.90 -7.57 12.59
N ARG A 53 -0.47 -6.30 12.69
CA ARG A 53 -0.32 -5.58 13.96
C ARG A 53 -1.67 -5.28 14.64
N ARG A 54 -2.71 -4.93 13.87
CA ARG A 54 -4.07 -4.79 14.41
C ARG A 54 -4.62 -6.10 14.98
N ALA A 55 -4.30 -7.23 14.35
CA ALA A 55 -4.64 -8.55 14.89
C ALA A 55 -3.87 -8.88 16.18
N GLN A 56 -2.62 -8.41 16.32
CA GLN A 56 -1.86 -8.53 17.56
C GLN A 56 -2.38 -7.62 18.68
N ALA A 57 -2.88 -6.42 18.36
CA ALA A 57 -3.52 -5.55 19.34
C ALA A 57 -4.85 -6.13 19.88
N GLN A 58 -5.54 -6.97 19.11
CA GLN A 58 -6.68 -7.77 19.63
C GLN A 58 -6.26 -8.86 20.62
N ALA A 59 -4.99 -9.30 20.58
CA ALA A 59 -4.42 -10.21 21.58
C ALA A 59 -3.92 -9.50 22.84
N SER A 60 -3.99 -8.16 22.90
CA SER A 60 -3.69 -7.40 24.11
C SER A 60 -4.82 -7.56 25.14
N PRO A 61 -4.51 -7.58 26.45
CA PRO A 61 -5.51 -7.74 27.50
C PRO A 61 -6.64 -6.69 27.37
N ALA A 62 -7.84 -7.06 27.81
CA ALA A 62 -8.95 -6.13 27.89
C ALA A 62 -8.60 -5.00 28.87
N LEU A 63 -8.81 -3.76 28.45
CA LEU A 63 -8.69 -2.62 29.35
C LEU A 63 -9.88 -2.63 30.32
N PRO A 64 -9.67 -2.24 31.60
CA PRO A 64 -10.78 -2.01 32.51
C PRO A 64 -11.66 -0.87 31.98
N ARG A 65 -12.95 -0.92 32.30
CA ARG A 65 -13.94 0.03 31.78
C ARG A 65 -13.57 1.50 32.05
N GLU A 66 -13.04 1.78 33.23
CA GLU A 66 -12.62 3.13 33.64
C GLU A 66 -11.51 3.70 32.74
N GLU A 67 -10.58 2.86 32.29
CA GLU A 67 -9.52 3.29 31.38
C GLU A 67 -10.06 3.55 29.97
N ILE A 68 -11.04 2.76 29.52
CA ILE A 68 -11.72 2.97 28.24
C ILE A 68 -12.45 4.31 28.25
N GLU A 69 -13.20 4.60 29.31
CA GLU A 69 -13.94 5.86 29.47
C GLU A 69 -12.98 7.06 29.49
N LYS A 70 -11.83 6.95 30.16
CA LYS A 70 -10.79 8.00 30.13
C LYS A 70 -10.24 8.22 28.72
N VAL A 71 -9.95 7.16 27.98
CA VAL A 71 -9.45 7.25 26.60
C VAL A 71 -10.47 7.96 25.70
N PHE A 72 -11.75 7.62 25.83
CA PHE A 72 -12.82 8.23 25.04
C PHE A 72 -13.04 9.70 25.39
N ALA A 73 -13.09 10.06 26.68
CA ALA A 73 -13.23 11.45 27.11
C ALA A 73 -12.07 12.33 26.61
N GLN A 74 -10.84 11.80 26.60
CA GLN A 74 -9.68 12.50 26.02
C GLN A 74 -9.80 12.66 24.50
N ALA A 75 -10.25 11.62 23.80
CA ALA A 75 -10.45 11.67 22.35
C ALA A 75 -11.55 12.65 21.93
N GLU A 76 -12.65 12.73 22.69
CA GLU A 76 -13.72 13.71 22.47
C GLU A 76 -13.23 15.14 22.63
N THR A 77 -12.58 15.43 23.76
CA THR A 77 -12.04 16.77 24.06
C THR A 77 -11.06 17.19 22.97
N ALA A 78 -10.17 16.28 22.56
CA ALA A 78 -9.24 16.51 21.47
C ALA A 78 -9.94 16.77 20.13
N ALA A 79 -10.97 16.00 19.79
CA ALA A 79 -11.72 16.16 18.55
C ALA A 79 -12.43 17.52 18.48
N VAL A 80 -13.05 17.96 19.57
CA VAL A 80 -13.69 19.28 19.65
C VAL A 80 -12.66 20.39 19.52
N ASN A 81 -11.53 20.32 20.26
CA ASN A 81 -10.47 21.33 20.19
C ASN A 81 -9.85 21.40 18.78
N SER A 82 -9.66 20.25 18.13
CA SER A 82 -9.21 20.19 16.73
C SER A 82 -10.23 20.82 15.78
N ALA A 83 -11.53 20.61 16.00
CA ALA A 83 -12.58 21.25 15.18
C ALA A 83 -12.59 22.77 15.35
N LEU A 84 -12.20 23.26 16.53
CA LEU A 84 -12.00 24.69 16.83
C LEU A 84 -10.70 25.27 16.26
N GLY A 85 -9.84 24.44 15.66
CA GLY A 85 -8.62 24.86 14.97
C GLY A 85 -7.32 24.59 15.72
N ASP A 86 -7.34 23.92 16.87
CA ASP A 86 -6.13 23.51 17.58
C ASP A 86 -5.53 22.22 16.96
N LEU A 87 -4.43 22.37 16.23
CA LEU A 87 -3.76 21.27 15.56
C LEU A 87 -2.97 20.36 16.52
N GLU A 88 -2.58 20.84 17.70
CA GLU A 88 -1.86 20.02 18.69
C GLU A 88 -2.80 19.02 19.36
N ALA A 89 -4.10 19.34 19.43
CA ALA A 89 -5.13 18.45 19.94
C ALA A 89 -5.27 17.15 19.11
N GLU A 90 -4.82 17.13 17.86
CA GLU A 90 -4.84 15.92 17.01
C GLU A 90 -3.81 14.87 17.42
N ARG A 91 -2.87 15.21 18.30
CA ARG A 91 -1.79 14.31 18.69
C ARG A 91 -2.30 13.26 19.68
N ASN A 92 -2.35 12.01 19.23
CA ASN A 92 -2.64 10.87 20.11
C ASN A 92 -1.59 10.76 21.23
N PRO A 93 -1.98 10.84 22.52
CA PRO A 93 -1.05 10.73 23.64
C PRO A 93 -0.57 9.29 23.87
N TYR A 94 -1.28 8.29 23.32
CA TYR A 94 -0.96 6.88 23.48
C TYR A 94 -0.02 6.40 22.38
N ALA A 95 0.79 5.39 22.72
CA ALA A 95 1.69 4.78 21.74
C ALA A 95 0.89 4.16 20.58
N PRO A 96 1.37 4.32 19.33
CA PRO A 96 0.71 3.73 18.17
C PRO A 96 0.68 2.21 18.28
N ASP A 97 -0.35 1.58 17.70
CA ASP A 97 -0.59 0.13 17.72
C ASP A 97 -0.90 -0.46 19.13
N THR A 98 -1.07 0.36 20.17
CA THR A 98 -1.60 -0.09 21.47
C THR A 98 -3.12 -0.06 21.49
N ARG A 99 -3.76 -0.88 22.32
CA ARG A 99 -5.23 -0.86 22.50
C ARG A 99 -5.79 0.54 22.83
N PRO A 100 -5.25 1.29 23.82
CA PRO A 100 -5.73 2.65 24.08
C PRO A 100 -5.45 3.60 22.91
N GLY A 101 -4.32 3.46 22.21
CA GLY A 101 -4.03 4.27 21.02
C GLY A 101 -5.02 4.03 19.88
N ILE A 102 -5.39 2.77 19.64
CA ILE A 102 -6.39 2.41 18.63
C ILE A 102 -7.78 2.92 19.01
N LEU A 103 -8.18 2.77 20.28
CA LEU A 103 -9.46 3.28 20.79
C LEU A 103 -9.55 4.79 20.67
N TRP A 104 -8.49 5.50 21.08
CA TRP A 104 -8.39 6.95 20.96
C TRP A 104 -8.52 7.40 19.51
N GLU A 105 -7.73 6.84 18.58
CA GLU A 105 -7.78 7.20 17.15
C GLU A 105 -9.16 6.93 16.55
N THR A 106 -9.77 5.81 16.90
CA THR A 106 -11.08 5.44 16.37
C THR A 106 -12.15 6.41 16.86
N HIS A 107 -12.18 6.69 18.17
CA HIS A 107 -13.18 7.57 18.78
C HIS A 107 -12.99 9.03 18.37
N PHE A 108 -11.75 9.52 18.36
CA PHE A 108 -11.39 10.85 17.89
C PHE A 108 -11.91 11.09 16.48
N ASN A 109 -11.64 10.17 15.54
CA ASN A 109 -12.07 10.33 14.16
C ASN A 109 -13.60 10.30 14.02
N LEU A 110 -14.30 9.48 14.81
CA LEU A 110 -15.77 9.44 14.81
C LEU A 110 -16.36 10.79 15.24
N VAL A 111 -15.91 11.30 16.39
CA VAL A 111 -16.40 12.58 16.94
C VAL A 111 -16.00 13.75 16.04
N PHE A 112 -14.76 13.76 15.57
CA PHE A 112 -14.28 14.82 14.67
C PHE A 112 -15.07 14.85 13.35
N MET A 113 -15.49 13.69 12.83
CA MET A 113 -16.34 13.63 11.64
C MET A 113 -17.73 14.23 11.87
N GLU A 114 -18.30 14.00 13.06
CA GLU A 114 -19.60 14.57 13.44
C GLU A 114 -19.53 16.09 13.55
N TRP A 115 -18.44 16.61 14.11
CA TRP A 115 -18.26 18.06 14.34
C TRP A 115 -17.76 18.83 13.11
N ALA A 116 -16.84 18.28 12.32
CA ALA A 116 -16.21 19.00 11.20
C ALA A 116 -16.91 18.78 9.84
N GLY A 117 -17.95 17.94 9.78
CA GLY A 117 -18.83 17.76 8.62
C GLY A 117 -18.21 17.11 7.37
N LYS A 118 -16.90 16.89 7.31
CA LYS A 118 -16.22 16.11 6.26
C LYS A 118 -15.07 15.30 6.86
N PRO A 119 -14.88 14.04 6.43
CA PRO A 119 -13.71 13.28 6.81
C PRO A 119 -12.46 14.02 6.31
N ARG A 120 -11.52 14.32 7.21
CA ARG A 120 -10.18 14.71 6.74
C ARG A 120 -9.61 13.52 5.98
N PRO A 121 -9.15 13.70 4.73
CA PRO A 121 -8.34 12.69 4.10
C PRO A 121 -7.11 12.52 4.99
N SER A 122 -6.85 11.28 5.43
CA SER A 122 -5.64 10.91 6.15
C SER A 122 -4.44 11.69 5.58
N PRO A 123 -3.53 12.26 6.39
CA PRO A 123 -2.41 13.09 5.90
C PRO A 123 -1.46 12.39 4.90
N GLN A 124 -1.72 11.13 4.52
CA GLN A 124 -1.01 10.40 3.45
C GLN A 124 -1.82 10.23 2.14
N ALA A 125 -3.02 10.80 2.03
CA ALA A 125 -3.83 10.75 0.81
C ALA A 125 -3.35 11.82 -0.19
N THR A 126 -2.28 11.50 -0.93
CA THR A 126 -1.89 12.28 -2.10
C THR A 126 -3.06 12.30 -3.11
N PRO A 127 -3.46 13.45 -3.66
CA PRO A 127 -4.57 13.52 -4.60
C PRO A 127 -4.25 12.66 -5.82
N ARG A 128 -5.08 11.64 -6.05
CA ARG A 128 -5.00 10.78 -7.24
C ARG A 128 -5.46 11.61 -8.42
N ARG A 129 -4.51 12.26 -9.10
CA ARG A 129 -4.72 13.05 -10.32
C ARG A 129 -5.43 12.16 -11.35
N SER A 130 -6.74 12.30 -11.49
CA SER A 130 -7.49 11.70 -12.60
C SER A 130 -7.15 12.48 -13.86
N ARG A 131 -6.35 11.87 -14.73
CA ARG A 131 -6.26 12.31 -16.12
C ARG A 131 -7.52 11.80 -16.83
N HIS A 132 -8.42 12.73 -17.13
CA HIS A 132 -9.29 12.62 -18.30
C HIS A 132 -8.44 12.91 -19.55
#